data_AF-A0A2P4Y7N2-F1
#
_entry.id   AF-A0A2P4Y7N2-F1
#
_cell.length_a   1.000
_cell.length_b   1.000
_cell.length_c   1.000
_cell.angle_alpha   90.00
_cell.angle_beta   90.00
_cell.angle_gamma   90.00
#
_symmetry.space_group_name_H-M   'P 1'
#
loop_
_entity.id
_entity.type
_entity.pdbx_description
1 polymer ?
#
loop_
_entity_poly.entity_id
_entity_poly.type
_entity_poly.pdbx_seq_one_letter_code
_entity_poly.pdbx_strand_id
1 'polypeptide(L)'
;MQVVHFQAVSHPVEQRLQQLIALPNFESKQTANDVRVQAELKLLIEMYAGIARSAESTSHAPITTFCLPALPVIVKIFQIFQGDSQIVNLILNFFCLMVEAQLCYLSPRDALQVYTACDDLIRAYCRHNLGKKSMLGDAEEESYVDLLALLTLLSHLVSKDFIDFSEDATTEQEVADATRASSVVADVVFSGLRQVIPLMTEQLLAYPNLSKQYFTLVTYMVEVYAEKLISLPSELFQMLLHSLLVGIRHVSVDVVRNSFQALSELASYHWKALQNHTAGLENHRQQNPDMFMAFLRVIFRMALFEDFNPTILDACAGTLYPLILIEQARYTTLAEEIMQEQSSLDAATQQRLSAAFVELISFLSPGDIATGTANTRKMRVQFKTNLYAFVAEVRGFLQVK
;
A
#
# COMPACT_ATOMS: atom_id res chain seq x y z
N MET A 1 -35.48 16.88 -19.88
CA MET A 1 -34.76 17.35 -21.08
C MET A 1 -33.30 16.87 -21.08
N GLN A 2 -32.53 17.07 -20.00
CA GLN A 2 -31.13 16.63 -19.91
C GLN A 2 -30.92 15.10 -20.01
N VAL A 3 -31.77 14.27 -19.37
CA VAL A 3 -31.65 12.79 -19.44
C VAL A 3 -31.87 12.26 -20.86
N VAL A 4 -32.81 12.84 -21.61
CA VAL A 4 -33.08 12.43 -23.00
C VAL A 4 -31.91 12.76 -23.92
N HIS A 5 -31.28 13.92 -23.73
CA HIS A 5 -30.08 14.28 -24.48
C HIS A 5 -28.89 13.39 -24.11
N PHE A 6 -28.72 13.07 -22.83
CA PHE A 6 -27.69 12.12 -22.40
C PHE A 6 -27.89 10.75 -23.05
N GLN A 7 -29.10 10.20 -22.99
CA GLN A 7 -29.44 8.92 -23.62
C GLN A 7 -29.21 8.93 -25.14
N ALA A 8 -29.51 10.04 -25.82
CA ALA A 8 -29.26 10.16 -27.25
C ALA A 8 -27.77 10.05 -27.62
N VAL A 9 -26.86 10.39 -26.71
CA VAL A 9 -25.41 10.32 -26.90
C VAL A 9 -24.83 9.01 -26.36
N SER A 10 -25.30 8.53 -25.21
CA SER A 10 -24.74 7.35 -24.54
C SER A 10 -25.28 6.02 -25.11
N HIS A 11 -26.53 5.96 -25.54
CA HIS A 11 -27.12 4.72 -26.05
C HIS A 11 -26.46 4.18 -27.33
N PRO A 12 -26.04 5.01 -28.31
CA PRO A 12 -25.23 4.52 -29.43
C PRO A 12 -23.91 3.85 -29.01
N VAL A 13 -23.28 4.32 -27.92
CA VAL A 13 -22.04 3.75 -27.38
C VAL A 13 -22.31 2.36 -26.80
N GLU A 14 -23.37 2.23 -25.99
CA GLU A 14 -23.80 0.95 -25.44
C GLU A 14 -24.19 -0.04 -26.54
N GLN A 15 -24.96 0.38 -27.54
CA GLN A 15 -25.35 -0.48 -28.65
C GLN A 15 -24.14 -1.00 -29.44
N ARG A 16 -23.15 -0.15 -29.71
CA ARG A 16 -21.91 -0.56 -30.39
C ARG A 16 -21.14 -1.59 -29.56
N LEU A 17 -21.03 -1.38 -28.24
CA LEU A 17 -20.40 -2.36 -27.35
C LEU A 17 -21.16 -3.70 -27.37
N GLN A 18 -22.50 -3.66 -27.27
CA GLN A 18 -23.35 -4.86 -27.33
C GLN A 18 -23.22 -5.61 -28.65
N GLN A 19 -23.18 -4.90 -29.78
CA GLN A 19 -22.98 -5.49 -31.11
C GLN A 19 -21.61 -6.16 -31.22
N LEU A 20 -20.57 -5.52 -30.66
CA LEU A 20 -19.21 -6.03 -30.72
C LEU A 20 -19.05 -7.31 -29.89
N ILE A 21 -19.59 -7.34 -28.66
CA ILE A 21 -19.54 -8.54 -27.81
C ILE A 21 -20.47 -9.67 -28.29
N ALA A 22 -21.48 -9.35 -29.10
CA ALA A 22 -22.37 -10.33 -29.72
C ALA A 22 -21.78 -10.99 -30.97
N LEU A 23 -20.58 -10.58 -31.42
CA LEU A 23 -19.92 -11.20 -32.56
C LEU A 23 -19.67 -12.70 -32.31
N PRO A 24 -19.95 -13.57 -33.31
CA PRO A 24 -19.60 -14.97 -33.19
C PRO A 24 -18.08 -15.10 -33.01
N ASN A 25 -17.66 -15.94 -32.06
CA ASN A 25 -16.26 -16.14 -31.70
C ASN A 25 -15.56 -14.89 -31.10
N PHE A 26 -16.28 -13.98 -30.45
CA PHE A 26 -15.68 -12.82 -29.76
C PHE A 26 -14.55 -13.21 -28.80
N GLU A 27 -14.72 -14.34 -28.08
CA GLU A 27 -13.73 -14.87 -27.13
C GLU A 27 -12.56 -15.61 -27.79
N SER A 28 -12.57 -15.76 -29.12
CA SER A 28 -11.51 -16.50 -29.81
C SER A 28 -10.21 -15.70 -29.87
N LYS A 29 -9.08 -16.40 -29.85
CA LYS A 29 -7.75 -15.78 -30.04
C LYS A 29 -7.62 -15.04 -31.38
N GLN A 30 -8.41 -15.42 -32.39
CA GLN A 30 -8.40 -14.73 -33.67
C GLN A 30 -9.04 -13.34 -33.55
N THR A 31 -10.21 -13.25 -32.92
CA THR A 31 -10.89 -11.98 -32.68
C THR A 31 -10.11 -11.09 -31.72
N ALA A 32 -9.51 -11.68 -30.68
CA ALA A 32 -8.67 -10.95 -29.72
C ALA A 32 -7.48 -10.23 -30.37
N ASN A 33 -7.01 -10.73 -31.52
CA ASN A 33 -5.91 -10.17 -32.30
C ASN A 33 -6.36 -9.41 -33.56
N ASP A 34 -7.67 -9.26 -33.82
CA ASP A 34 -8.15 -8.45 -34.94
C ASP A 34 -8.00 -6.97 -34.60
N VAL A 35 -7.12 -6.28 -35.33
CA VAL A 35 -6.80 -4.85 -35.16
C VAL A 35 -8.04 -3.97 -35.18
N ARG A 36 -9.06 -4.30 -35.98
CA ARG A 36 -10.30 -3.50 -36.06
C ARG A 36 -11.14 -3.65 -34.81
N VAL A 37 -11.21 -4.86 -34.26
CA VAL A 37 -11.92 -5.14 -33.00
C VAL A 37 -11.20 -4.46 -31.84
N GLN A 38 -9.86 -4.54 -31.81
CA GLN A 38 -9.06 -3.84 -30.80
C GLN A 38 -9.24 -2.31 -30.89
N ALA A 39 -9.19 -1.71 -32.09
CA ALA A 39 -9.37 -0.28 -32.26
C ALA A 39 -10.77 0.19 -31.84
N GLU A 40 -11.82 -0.56 -32.19
CA GLU A 40 -13.19 -0.27 -31.77
C GLU A 40 -13.35 -0.39 -30.24
N LEU A 41 -12.77 -1.44 -29.62
CA LEU A 41 -12.78 -1.59 -28.16
C LEU A 41 -12.09 -0.42 -27.46
N LYS A 42 -10.91 -0.01 -27.93
CA LYS A 42 -10.17 1.13 -27.36
C LYS A 42 -11.03 2.39 -27.36
N LEU A 43 -11.65 2.71 -28.51
CA LEU A 43 -12.54 3.85 -28.65
C LEU A 43 -13.76 3.75 -27.71
N LEU A 44 -14.40 2.58 -27.63
CA LEU A 44 -15.55 2.38 -26.74
C LEU A 44 -15.17 2.57 -25.27
N ILE A 45 -14.06 1.98 -24.82
CA ILE A 45 -13.60 2.09 -23.43
C ILE A 45 -13.24 3.55 -23.10
N GLU A 46 -12.59 4.28 -24.01
CA GLU A 46 -12.32 5.72 -23.84
C GLU A 46 -13.61 6.54 -23.72
N MET A 47 -14.63 6.24 -24.52
CA MET A 47 -15.93 6.92 -24.40
C MET A 47 -16.60 6.60 -23.07
N TYR A 48 -16.56 5.35 -22.59
CA TYR A 48 -17.04 4.98 -21.26
C TYR A 48 -16.28 5.72 -20.15
N ALA A 49 -14.96 5.86 -20.27
CA ALA A 49 -14.12 6.62 -19.35
C ALA A 49 -14.48 8.11 -19.31
N GLY A 50 -14.68 8.73 -20.48
CA GLY A 50 -15.13 10.12 -20.58
C GLY A 50 -16.51 10.33 -19.96
N ILE A 51 -17.46 9.44 -20.24
CA ILE A 51 -18.80 9.47 -19.64
C ILE A 51 -18.70 9.31 -18.12
N ALA A 52 -17.94 8.34 -17.63
CA ALA A 52 -17.81 8.09 -16.20
C ALA A 52 -17.20 9.27 -15.44
N ARG A 53 -16.17 9.92 -16.02
CA ARG A 53 -15.49 11.10 -15.47
C ARG A 53 -16.37 12.35 -15.44
N SER A 54 -17.38 12.43 -16.30
CA SER A 54 -18.28 13.59 -16.40
C SER A 54 -19.33 13.69 -15.28
N ALA A 55 -19.28 12.78 -14.30
CA ALA A 55 -20.20 12.78 -13.17
C ALA A 55 -19.96 13.98 -12.25
N GLU A 56 -21.04 14.73 -12.02
CA GLU A 56 -21.14 15.82 -11.06
C GLU A 56 -22.36 15.57 -10.16
N SER A 57 -22.53 16.38 -9.11
CA SER A 57 -23.60 16.24 -8.12
C SER A 57 -25.03 16.23 -8.71
N THR A 58 -25.25 16.76 -9.91
CA THR A 58 -26.57 16.78 -10.58
C THR A 58 -26.68 15.80 -11.74
N SER A 59 -25.56 15.28 -12.25
CA SER A 59 -25.50 14.42 -13.44
C SER A 59 -25.15 12.96 -13.12
N HIS A 60 -24.73 12.65 -11.89
CA HIS A 60 -24.26 11.31 -11.53
C HIS A 60 -25.30 10.22 -11.79
N ALA A 61 -26.58 10.42 -11.44
CA ALA A 61 -27.60 9.37 -11.51
C ALA A 61 -27.78 8.72 -12.92
N PRO A 62 -27.98 9.47 -14.01
CA PRO A 62 -28.05 8.88 -15.35
C PRO A 62 -26.71 8.25 -15.80
N ILE A 63 -25.57 8.81 -15.38
CA ILE A 63 -24.25 8.28 -15.71
C ILE A 63 -24.01 6.94 -14.99
N THR A 64 -24.33 6.86 -13.70
CA THR A 64 -24.25 5.64 -12.91
C THR A 64 -25.13 4.54 -13.48
N THR A 65 -26.37 4.88 -13.86
CA THR A 65 -27.30 3.93 -14.51
C THR A 65 -26.72 3.35 -15.81
N PHE A 66 -25.96 4.17 -16.55
CA PHE A 66 -25.31 3.76 -17.79
C PHE A 66 -24.02 2.95 -17.57
N CYS A 67 -23.19 3.33 -16.60
CA CYS A 67 -21.87 2.73 -16.37
C CYS A 67 -21.93 1.42 -15.56
N LEU A 68 -22.83 1.31 -14.57
CA LEU A 68 -22.88 0.14 -13.67
C LEU A 68 -23.05 -1.20 -14.42
N PRO A 69 -23.98 -1.35 -15.38
CA PRO A 69 -24.15 -2.61 -16.11
C PRO A 69 -22.93 -2.96 -16.99
N ALA A 70 -22.13 -1.96 -17.39
CA ALA A 70 -20.96 -2.15 -18.22
C ALA A 70 -19.75 -2.70 -17.44
N LEU A 71 -19.68 -2.51 -16.12
CA LEU A 71 -18.54 -2.95 -15.30
C LEU A 71 -18.21 -4.45 -15.48
N PRO A 72 -19.13 -5.41 -15.25
CA PRO A 72 -18.82 -6.83 -15.43
C PRO A 72 -18.49 -7.19 -16.89
N VAL A 73 -19.09 -6.49 -17.86
CA VAL A 73 -18.80 -6.69 -19.29
C VAL A 73 -17.36 -6.28 -19.60
N ILE A 74 -16.92 -5.13 -19.08
CA ILE A 74 -15.57 -4.61 -19.28
C ILE A 74 -14.54 -5.49 -18.57
N VAL A 75 -14.83 -6.04 -17.39
CA VAL A 75 -13.97 -7.06 -16.74
C VAL A 75 -13.83 -8.30 -17.61
N LYS A 76 -14.91 -8.75 -18.26
CA LYS A 76 -14.84 -9.88 -19.19
C LYS A 76 -13.99 -9.55 -20.42
N ILE A 77 -14.12 -8.34 -20.96
CA ILE A 77 -13.28 -7.86 -22.07
C ILE A 77 -11.81 -7.86 -21.65
N PHE A 78 -11.49 -7.38 -20.46
CA PHE A 78 -10.13 -7.42 -19.92
C PHE A 78 -9.54 -8.84 -19.96
N GLN A 79 -10.30 -9.84 -19.50
CA GLN A 79 -9.85 -11.23 -19.48
C GLN A 79 -9.55 -11.81 -20.88
N ILE A 80 -10.28 -11.35 -21.90
CA ILE A 80 -10.11 -11.80 -23.29
C ILE A 80 -8.94 -11.06 -23.96
N PHE A 81 -8.83 -9.75 -23.74
CA PHE A 81 -7.91 -8.85 -24.44
C PHE A 81 -6.66 -8.47 -23.64
N GLN A 82 -6.35 -9.19 -22.56
CA GLN A 82 -5.16 -9.01 -21.71
C GLN A 82 -3.80 -9.05 -22.44
N GLY A 83 -3.77 -9.45 -23.71
CA GLY A 83 -2.57 -9.41 -24.55
C GLY A 83 -2.28 -8.04 -25.20
N ASP A 84 -3.23 -7.12 -25.20
CA ASP A 84 -3.05 -5.74 -25.71
C ASP A 84 -2.90 -4.78 -24.52
N SER A 85 -1.69 -4.25 -24.33
CA SER A 85 -1.34 -3.37 -23.19
C SER A 85 -2.14 -2.07 -23.18
N GLN A 86 -2.53 -1.54 -24.34
CA GLN A 86 -3.37 -0.34 -24.40
C GLN A 86 -4.79 -0.62 -23.94
N ILE A 87 -5.37 -1.77 -24.31
CA ILE A 87 -6.71 -2.14 -23.81
C ILE A 87 -6.67 -2.34 -22.29
N VAL A 88 -5.65 -3.04 -21.78
CA VAL A 88 -5.43 -3.21 -20.34
C VAL A 88 -5.39 -1.83 -19.64
N ASN A 89 -4.56 -0.92 -20.13
CA ASN A 89 -4.41 0.41 -19.57
C ASN A 89 -5.71 1.22 -19.58
N LEU A 90 -6.43 1.24 -20.71
CA LEU A 90 -7.69 1.96 -20.85
C LEU A 90 -8.77 1.42 -19.90
N ILE A 91 -8.82 0.10 -19.69
CA ILE A 91 -9.77 -0.51 -18.74
C ILE A 91 -9.42 -0.12 -17.31
N LEU A 92 -8.15 -0.22 -16.91
CA LEU A 92 -7.72 0.20 -15.57
C LEU A 92 -8.04 1.68 -15.31
N ASN A 93 -7.74 2.54 -16.29
CA ASN A 93 -8.04 3.96 -16.22
C ASN A 93 -9.56 4.25 -16.14
N PHE A 94 -10.39 3.53 -16.91
CA PHE A 94 -11.84 3.63 -16.81
C PHE A 94 -12.34 3.34 -15.38
N PHE A 95 -11.85 2.27 -14.75
CA PHE A 95 -12.20 1.95 -13.36
C PHE A 95 -11.72 3.02 -12.38
N CYS A 96 -10.48 3.52 -12.52
CA CYS A 96 -9.98 4.61 -11.70
C CYS A 96 -10.88 5.85 -11.77
N LEU A 97 -11.23 6.28 -12.98
CA LEU A 97 -12.06 7.47 -13.22
C LEU A 97 -13.49 7.27 -12.73
N MET A 98 -14.06 6.08 -12.90
CA MET A 98 -15.38 5.76 -12.39
C MET A 98 -15.39 5.86 -10.86
N VAL A 99 -14.46 5.19 -10.18
CA VAL A 99 -14.40 5.18 -8.71
C VAL A 99 -14.14 6.58 -8.16
N GLU A 100 -13.21 7.32 -8.77
CA GLU A 100 -12.88 8.69 -8.37
C GLU A 100 -14.11 9.61 -8.45
N ALA A 101 -14.77 9.64 -9.61
CA ALA A 101 -15.84 10.59 -9.90
C ALA A 101 -17.20 10.19 -9.31
N GLN A 102 -17.52 8.89 -9.25
CA GLN A 102 -18.89 8.45 -8.93
C GLN A 102 -19.05 7.82 -7.56
N LEU A 103 -18.03 7.21 -6.97
CA LEU A 103 -18.22 6.37 -5.78
C LEU A 103 -18.88 7.11 -4.59
N CYS A 104 -18.75 8.45 -4.50
CA CYS A 104 -19.38 9.24 -3.42
C CYS A 104 -20.86 9.48 -3.61
N TYR A 105 -21.38 9.25 -4.81
CA TYR A 105 -22.78 9.46 -5.12
C TYR A 105 -23.58 8.15 -5.22
N LEU A 106 -22.92 7.01 -4.97
CA LEU A 106 -23.53 5.70 -5.12
C LEU A 106 -24.31 5.32 -3.87
N SER A 107 -25.43 4.64 -4.09
CA SER A 107 -26.09 3.89 -3.01
C SER A 107 -25.18 2.76 -2.51
N PRO A 108 -25.37 2.24 -1.28
CA PRO A 108 -24.58 1.12 -0.78
C PRO A 108 -24.64 -0.12 -1.69
N ARG A 109 -25.82 -0.38 -2.29
CA ARG A 109 -26.03 -1.47 -3.24
C ARG A 109 -25.20 -1.29 -4.52
N ASP A 110 -25.14 -0.08 -5.05
CA ASP A 110 -24.38 0.21 -6.27
C ASP A 110 -22.88 0.24 -5.99
N ALA A 111 -22.47 0.75 -4.82
CA ALA A 111 -21.09 0.69 -4.36
C ALA A 111 -20.59 -0.76 -4.24
N LEU A 112 -21.41 -1.68 -3.71
CA LEU A 112 -21.08 -3.11 -3.66
C LEU A 112 -20.81 -3.72 -5.05
N GLN A 113 -21.56 -3.30 -6.08
CA GLN A 113 -21.31 -3.75 -7.45
C GLN A 113 -19.97 -3.23 -7.97
N VAL A 114 -19.62 -1.98 -7.67
CA VAL A 114 -18.32 -1.39 -8.01
C VAL A 114 -17.19 -2.12 -7.30
N TYR A 115 -17.30 -2.37 -6.00
CA TYR A 115 -16.29 -3.09 -5.22
C TYR A 115 -16.06 -4.50 -5.76
N THR A 116 -17.14 -5.22 -6.09
CA THR A 116 -17.06 -6.56 -6.67
C THR A 116 -16.35 -6.53 -8.03
N ALA A 117 -16.72 -5.60 -8.91
CA ALA A 117 -16.10 -5.49 -10.23
C ALA A 117 -14.62 -5.08 -10.14
N CYS A 118 -14.25 -4.22 -9.17
CA CYS A 118 -12.85 -3.86 -8.92
C CYS A 118 -12.04 -5.07 -8.42
N ASP A 119 -12.56 -5.85 -7.46
CA ASP A 119 -11.89 -7.07 -6.97
C ASP A 119 -11.66 -8.08 -8.10
N ASP A 120 -12.67 -8.29 -8.96
CA ASP A 120 -12.56 -9.18 -10.11
C ASP A 120 -11.53 -8.70 -11.15
N LEU A 121 -11.48 -7.38 -11.41
CA LEU A 121 -10.49 -6.78 -12.31
C LEU A 121 -9.07 -6.93 -11.77
N ILE A 122 -8.85 -6.54 -10.51
CA ILE A 122 -7.54 -6.65 -9.84
C ILE A 122 -7.07 -8.10 -9.84
N ARG A 123 -7.99 -9.03 -9.54
CA ARG A 123 -7.73 -10.47 -9.56
C ARG A 123 -7.39 -10.99 -10.95
N ALA A 124 -8.12 -10.54 -11.98
CA ALA A 124 -7.83 -10.92 -13.36
C ALA A 124 -6.44 -10.45 -13.78
N TYR A 125 -6.08 -9.19 -13.50
CA TYR A 125 -4.76 -8.65 -13.82
C TYR A 125 -3.65 -9.42 -13.09
N CYS A 126 -3.76 -9.57 -11.77
CA CYS A 126 -2.69 -10.15 -10.97
C CYS A 126 -2.48 -11.62 -11.35
N ARG A 127 -3.53 -12.42 -11.58
CA ARG A 127 -3.41 -13.81 -12.04
C ARG A 127 -2.68 -13.94 -13.37
N HIS A 128 -2.83 -12.97 -14.26
CA HIS A 128 -2.15 -12.99 -15.56
C HIS A 128 -0.66 -12.65 -15.45
N ASN A 129 -0.29 -11.78 -14.51
CA ASN A 129 1.06 -11.25 -14.36
C ASN A 129 1.90 -11.98 -13.29
N LEU A 130 1.27 -12.68 -12.34
CA LEU A 130 1.89 -13.59 -11.35
C LEU A 130 2.50 -14.83 -12.06
N GLY A 131 3.64 -14.65 -12.73
CA GLY A 131 4.37 -15.73 -13.41
C GLY A 131 5.02 -15.32 -14.73
N LYS A 132 4.64 -14.16 -15.29
CA LYS A 132 5.35 -13.57 -16.42
C LYS A 132 6.63 -12.89 -15.92
N LYS A 133 7.74 -13.63 -15.85
CA LYS A 133 9.06 -13.00 -15.78
C LYS A 133 9.31 -12.34 -17.14
N SER A 134 9.17 -11.03 -17.23
CA SER A 134 9.46 -10.33 -18.48
C SER A 134 10.91 -10.56 -18.89
N MET A 135 11.11 -11.05 -20.11
CA MET A 135 12.41 -11.16 -20.77
C MET A 135 12.63 -10.00 -21.77
N LEU A 136 11.75 -8.99 -21.78
CA LEU A 136 11.72 -7.87 -22.73
C LEU A 136 11.76 -6.53 -21.99
N GLY A 137 12.53 -5.57 -22.51
CA GLY A 137 12.77 -4.27 -21.89
C GLY A 137 11.52 -3.40 -21.69
N ASP A 138 10.55 -3.47 -22.61
CA ASP A 138 9.35 -2.62 -22.57
C ASP A 138 8.32 -3.08 -21.52
N ALA A 139 8.37 -4.34 -21.07
CA ALA A 139 7.35 -4.86 -20.18
C ALA A 139 7.47 -4.33 -18.74
N GLU A 140 8.60 -3.77 -18.36
CA GLU A 140 8.75 -3.11 -17.06
C GLU A 140 8.00 -1.77 -17.03
N GLU A 141 8.09 -0.98 -18.11
CA GLU A 141 7.35 0.28 -18.24
C GLU A 141 5.84 0.03 -18.30
N GLU A 142 5.40 -0.97 -19.09
CA GLU A 142 3.99 -1.39 -19.11
C GLU A 142 3.51 -1.83 -17.71
N SER A 143 4.30 -2.67 -17.02
CA SER A 143 3.98 -3.10 -15.66
C SER A 143 3.91 -1.93 -14.68
N TYR A 144 4.80 -0.93 -14.82
CA TYR A 144 4.77 0.29 -14.01
C TYR A 144 3.44 1.04 -14.17
N VAL A 145 3.02 1.29 -15.41
CA VAL A 145 1.79 2.06 -15.67
C VAL A 145 0.57 1.33 -15.11
N ASP A 146 0.48 0.03 -15.34
CA ASP A 146 -0.65 -0.78 -14.89
C ASP A 146 -0.69 -0.94 -13.36
N LEU A 147 0.45 -1.17 -12.72
CA LEU A 147 0.54 -1.25 -11.26
C LEU A 147 0.23 0.10 -10.60
N LEU A 148 0.66 1.20 -11.21
CA LEU A 148 0.30 2.53 -10.73
C LEU A 148 -1.21 2.72 -10.78
N ALA A 149 -1.86 2.35 -11.89
CA ALA A 149 -3.32 2.43 -12.01
C ALA A 149 -4.04 1.55 -10.98
N LEU A 150 -3.57 0.32 -10.73
CA LEU A 150 -4.15 -0.56 -9.71
C LEU A 150 -4.01 0.00 -8.29
N LEU A 151 -2.85 0.57 -7.96
CA LEU A 151 -2.64 1.20 -6.66
C LEU A 151 -3.46 2.48 -6.51
N THR A 152 -3.61 3.27 -7.57
CA THR A 152 -4.51 4.43 -7.59
C THR A 152 -5.97 3.99 -7.39
N LEU A 153 -6.42 2.93 -8.06
CA LEU A 153 -7.75 2.36 -7.88
C LEU A 153 -7.97 1.95 -6.43
N LEU A 154 -7.04 1.19 -5.84
CA LEU A 154 -7.10 0.79 -4.43
C LEU A 154 -7.16 1.99 -3.48
N SER A 155 -6.39 3.04 -3.75
CA SER A 155 -6.45 4.26 -2.96
C SER A 155 -7.76 5.03 -3.12
N HIS A 156 -8.36 5.06 -4.32
CA HIS A 156 -9.68 5.66 -4.50
C HIS A 156 -10.77 4.88 -3.76
N LEU A 157 -10.70 3.54 -3.78
CA LEU A 157 -11.60 2.67 -3.01
C LEU A 157 -11.48 2.94 -1.51
N VAL A 158 -10.26 2.99 -0.98
CA VAL A 158 -10.01 3.19 0.46
C VAL A 158 -10.29 4.62 0.92
N SER A 159 -10.12 5.62 0.04
CA SER A 159 -10.41 7.03 0.36
C SER A 159 -11.88 7.29 0.70
N LYS A 160 -12.76 6.31 0.46
CA LYS A 160 -14.19 6.40 0.74
C LYS A 160 -14.61 5.56 1.95
N ASP A 161 -13.68 4.98 2.70
CA ASP A 161 -13.94 4.53 4.09
C ASP A 161 -14.37 5.70 5.01
N PHE A 162 -14.19 6.96 4.55
CA PHE A 162 -14.72 8.17 5.20
C PHE A 162 -16.16 8.52 4.79
N ILE A 163 -16.79 7.79 3.86
CA ILE A 163 -18.20 7.95 3.54
C ILE A 163 -19.00 7.02 4.43
N ASP A 164 -19.60 7.59 5.47
CA ASP A 164 -20.54 6.87 6.31
C ASP A 164 -21.85 6.68 5.55
N PHE A 165 -21.97 5.55 4.84
CA PHE A 165 -23.18 5.13 4.16
C PHE A 165 -24.39 4.99 5.11
N SER A 166 -24.18 5.03 6.44
CA SER A 166 -25.26 4.97 7.43
C SER A 166 -25.91 6.32 7.72
N GLU A 167 -25.29 7.46 7.39
CA GLU A 167 -25.87 8.79 7.63
C GLU A 167 -27.15 9.04 6.81
N ASP A 168 -27.21 8.49 5.59
CA ASP A 168 -28.36 8.60 4.67
C ASP A 168 -29.31 7.40 4.74
N ALA A 169 -29.02 6.39 5.58
CA ALA A 169 -29.81 5.18 5.67
C ALA A 169 -31.07 5.41 6.50
N THR A 170 -32.24 5.34 5.87
CA THR A 170 -33.55 5.59 6.51
C THR A 170 -34.30 4.30 6.83
N THR A 171 -33.89 3.18 6.23
CA THR A 171 -34.52 1.86 6.38
C THR A 171 -33.55 0.82 6.94
N GLU A 172 -34.08 -0.22 7.62
CA GLU A 172 -33.26 -1.31 8.17
C GLU A 172 -32.44 -2.04 7.08
N GLN A 173 -32.96 -2.12 5.86
CA GLN A 173 -32.27 -2.72 4.72
C GLN A 173 -31.09 -1.85 4.24
N GLU A 174 -31.25 -0.53 4.20
CA GLU A 174 -30.16 0.39 3.84
C GLU A 174 -29.04 0.37 4.87
N VAL A 175 -29.37 0.27 6.16
CA VAL A 175 -28.37 0.13 7.25
C VAL A 175 -27.59 -1.17 7.11
N ALA A 176 -28.28 -2.29 6.79
CA ALA A 176 -27.63 -3.57 6.56
C ALA A 176 -26.70 -3.53 5.33
N ASP A 177 -27.13 -2.87 4.25
CA ASP A 177 -26.34 -2.75 3.02
C ASP A 177 -25.14 -1.79 3.20
N ALA A 178 -25.29 -0.71 3.98
CA ALA A 178 -24.21 0.18 4.38
C ALA A 178 -23.12 -0.55 5.18
N THR A 179 -23.53 -1.31 6.20
CA THR A 179 -22.59 -2.10 7.03
C THR A 179 -21.83 -3.13 6.19
N ARG A 180 -22.52 -3.79 5.25
CA ARG A 180 -21.90 -4.72 4.30
C ARG A 180 -20.92 -4.02 3.38
N ALA A 181 -21.29 -2.86 2.82
CA ALA A 181 -20.43 -2.09 1.93
C ALA A 181 -19.10 -1.72 2.60
N SER A 182 -19.13 -1.21 3.85
CA SER A 182 -17.91 -0.87 4.60
C SER A 182 -17.02 -2.09 4.89
N SER A 183 -17.61 -3.23 5.26
CA SER A 183 -16.82 -4.46 5.44
C SER A 183 -16.17 -4.92 4.14
N VAL A 184 -16.93 -4.88 3.04
CA VAL A 184 -16.49 -5.32 1.71
C VAL A 184 -15.39 -4.42 1.16
N VAL A 185 -15.44 -3.09 1.36
CA VAL A 185 -14.34 -2.18 0.96
C VAL A 185 -13.02 -2.64 1.54
N ALA A 186 -12.97 -2.80 2.86
CA ALA A 186 -11.76 -3.19 3.53
C ALA A 186 -11.27 -4.58 3.07
N ASP A 187 -12.18 -5.51 2.78
CA ASP A 187 -11.82 -6.82 2.23
C ASP A 187 -11.29 -6.76 0.79
N VAL A 188 -11.89 -5.93 -0.07
CA VAL A 188 -11.47 -5.73 -1.47
C VAL A 188 -10.12 -5.03 -1.54
N VAL A 189 -9.93 -3.95 -0.78
CA VAL A 189 -8.65 -3.22 -0.75
C VAL A 189 -7.54 -4.13 -0.22
N PHE A 190 -7.82 -4.89 0.83
CA PHE A 190 -6.87 -5.84 1.40
C PHE A 190 -6.57 -7.01 0.44
N SER A 191 -7.59 -7.58 -0.20
CA SER A 191 -7.48 -8.59 -1.26
C SER A 191 -6.61 -8.10 -2.41
N GLY A 192 -6.81 -6.86 -2.86
CA GLY A 192 -6.03 -6.25 -3.92
C GLY A 192 -4.58 -6.00 -3.51
N LEU A 193 -4.35 -5.43 -2.32
CA LEU A 193 -2.99 -5.21 -1.81
C LEU A 193 -2.21 -6.53 -1.69
N ARG A 194 -2.86 -7.60 -1.20
CA ARG A 194 -2.29 -8.95 -1.13
C ARG A 194 -1.81 -9.46 -2.49
N GLN A 195 -2.49 -9.09 -3.56
CA GLN A 195 -2.14 -9.51 -4.92
C GLN A 195 -1.08 -8.61 -5.56
N VAL A 196 -1.02 -7.34 -5.17
CA VAL A 196 -0.04 -6.37 -5.69
C VAL A 196 1.33 -6.51 -5.01
N ILE A 197 1.41 -6.81 -3.71
CA ILE A 197 2.70 -6.90 -2.99
C ILE A 197 3.75 -7.77 -3.72
N PRO A 198 3.43 -8.98 -4.22
CA PRO A 198 4.42 -9.81 -4.93
C PRO A 198 4.92 -9.23 -6.25
N LEU A 199 4.19 -8.27 -6.83
CA LEU A 199 4.53 -7.61 -8.09
C LEU A 199 5.44 -6.38 -7.88
N MET A 200 5.56 -5.88 -6.65
CA MET A 200 6.34 -4.69 -6.32
C MET A 200 7.83 -5.02 -6.14
N THR A 201 8.55 -5.19 -7.25
CA THR A 201 10.00 -5.43 -7.24
C THR A 201 10.77 -4.16 -6.86
N GLU A 202 12.04 -4.32 -6.46
CA GLU A 202 12.92 -3.18 -6.17
C GLU A 202 13.10 -2.26 -7.39
N GLN A 203 13.15 -2.80 -8.62
CA GLN A 203 13.25 -1.98 -9.83
C GLN A 203 11.97 -1.14 -10.05
N LEU A 204 10.79 -1.74 -9.88
CA LEU A 204 9.53 -1.01 -9.97
C LEU A 204 9.40 0.05 -8.87
N LEU A 205 9.87 -0.24 -7.65
CA LEU A 205 9.90 0.72 -6.55
C LEU A 205 10.92 1.86 -6.75
N ALA A 206 11.78 1.80 -7.78
CA ALA A 206 12.62 2.94 -8.16
C ALA A 206 11.83 4.04 -8.89
N TYR A 207 10.65 3.75 -9.45
CA TYR A 207 9.81 4.75 -10.09
C TYR A 207 9.08 5.62 -9.04
N PRO A 208 9.34 6.94 -8.96
CA PRO A 208 8.92 7.75 -7.81
C PRO A 208 7.41 7.83 -7.56
N ASN A 209 6.60 7.88 -8.64
CA ASN A 209 5.15 7.94 -8.51
C ASN A 209 4.57 6.63 -8.00
N LEU A 210 5.09 5.50 -8.50
CA LEU A 210 4.66 4.18 -8.08
C LEU A 210 5.04 3.90 -6.63
N SER A 211 6.28 4.19 -6.24
CA SER A 211 6.73 4.02 -4.86
C SER A 211 5.96 4.91 -3.90
N LYS A 212 5.76 6.19 -4.24
CA LYS A 212 4.93 7.09 -3.44
C LYS A 212 3.53 6.54 -3.23
N GLN A 213 2.85 6.12 -4.31
CA GLN A 213 1.49 5.58 -4.23
C GLN A 213 1.44 4.30 -3.38
N TYR A 214 2.38 3.38 -3.61
CA TYR A 214 2.47 2.12 -2.88
C TYR A 214 2.67 2.33 -1.38
N PHE A 215 3.69 3.11 -0.99
CA PHE A 215 4.00 3.32 0.42
C PHE A 215 2.93 4.15 1.12
N THR A 216 2.31 5.13 0.46
CA THR A 216 1.15 5.84 1.05
C THR A 216 0.01 4.88 1.36
N LEU A 217 -0.36 3.99 0.43
CA LEU A 217 -1.41 2.99 0.65
C LEU A 217 -1.03 2.01 1.76
N VAL A 218 0.20 1.48 1.75
CA VAL A 218 0.69 0.56 2.79
C VAL A 218 0.65 1.20 4.17
N THR A 219 1.13 2.44 4.32
CA THR A 219 1.10 3.17 5.60
C THR A 219 -0.32 3.30 6.11
N TYR A 220 -1.25 3.74 5.26
CA TYR A 220 -2.67 3.84 5.62
C TYR A 220 -3.24 2.49 6.06
N MET A 221 -2.93 1.42 5.32
CA MET A 221 -3.44 0.08 5.64
C MET A 221 -2.91 -0.46 6.96
N VAL A 222 -1.65 -0.19 7.28
CA VAL A 222 -1.07 -0.53 8.59
C VAL A 222 -1.74 0.25 9.70
N GLU A 223 -1.95 1.55 9.50
CA GLU A 223 -2.49 2.44 10.54
C GLU A 223 -3.96 2.10 10.88
N VAL A 224 -4.79 1.85 9.85
CA VAL A 224 -6.23 1.66 10.02
C VAL A 224 -6.62 0.18 10.15
N TYR A 225 -5.92 -0.74 9.47
CA TYR A 225 -6.30 -2.15 9.34
C TYR A 225 -5.17 -3.12 9.72
N ALA A 226 -4.38 -2.77 10.74
CA ALA A 226 -3.30 -3.63 11.27
C ALA A 226 -3.76 -5.09 11.51
N GLU A 227 -4.95 -5.29 12.06
CA GLU A 227 -5.52 -6.61 12.34
C GLU A 227 -5.70 -7.48 11.08
N LYS A 228 -6.08 -6.87 9.95
CA LYS A 228 -6.16 -7.60 8.68
C LYS A 228 -4.76 -7.91 8.17
N LEU A 229 -3.81 -6.96 8.25
CA LEU A 229 -2.43 -7.17 7.80
C LEU A 229 -1.68 -8.27 8.54
N ILE A 230 -1.92 -8.45 9.84
CA ILE A 230 -1.29 -9.57 10.56
C ILE A 230 -1.83 -10.94 10.13
N SER A 231 -3.01 -10.99 9.51
CA SER A 231 -3.60 -12.22 8.96
C SER A 231 -3.02 -12.64 7.59
N LEU A 232 -2.15 -11.82 7.00
CA LEU A 232 -1.44 -12.20 5.78
C LEU A 232 -0.66 -13.51 5.99
N PRO A 233 -0.49 -14.34 4.95
CA PRO A 233 0.49 -15.42 4.98
C PRO A 233 1.90 -14.86 5.24
N SER A 234 2.71 -15.57 6.03
CA SER A 234 4.02 -15.06 6.47
C SER A 234 5.00 -14.77 5.34
N GLU A 235 4.95 -15.51 4.24
CA GLU A 235 5.75 -15.21 3.04
C GLU A 235 5.40 -13.83 2.46
N LEU A 236 4.12 -13.51 2.39
CA LEU A 236 3.62 -12.24 1.86
C LEU A 236 3.91 -11.08 2.82
N PHE A 237 3.78 -11.33 4.12
CA PHE A 237 4.17 -10.37 5.14
C PHE A 237 5.69 -10.09 5.08
N GLN A 238 6.52 -11.10 4.83
CA GLN A 238 7.95 -10.92 4.64
C GLN A 238 8.26 -10.09 3.38
N MET A 239 7.54 -10.30 2.27
CA MET A 239 7.65 -9.44 1.07
C MET A 239 7.30 -7.97 1.39
N LEU A 240 6.27 -7.73 2.20
CA LEU A 240 5.92 -6.38 2.67
C LEU A 240 7.03 -5.76 3.55
N LEU A 241 7.64 -6.53 4.46
CA LEU A 241 8.76 -6.02 5.25
C LEU A 241 9.98 -5.71 4.38
N HIS A 242 10.23 -6.54 3.36
CA HIS A 242 11.30 -6.29 2.41
C HIS A 242 11.06 -5.02 1.59
N SER A 243 9.83 -4.78 1.12
CA SER A 243 9.51 -3.51 0.44
C SER A 243 9.70 -2.31 1.37
N LEU A 244 9.33 -2.41 2.66
CA LEU A 244 9.63 -1.37 3.64
C LEU A 244 11.13 -1.12 3.83
N LEU A 245 11.97 -2.16 3.80
CA LEU A 245 13.44 -2.01 3.82
C LEU A 245 13.97 -1.24 2.62
N VAL A 246 13.42 -1.49 1.42
CA VAL A 246 13.72 -0.69 0.23
C VAL A 246 13.25 0.76 0.42
N GLY A 247 12.03 0.94 0.94
CA GLY A 247 11.40 2.24 1.15
C GLY A 247 12.15 3.17 2.12
N ILE A 248 12.70 2.66 3.23
CA ILE A 248 13.48 3.48 4.19
C ILE A 248 14.81 3.99 3.62
N ARG A 249 15.30 3.38 2.53
CA ARG A 249 16.54 3.77 1.82
C ARG A 249 16.25 4.52 0.51
N HIS A 250 14.99 4.83 0.23
CA HIS A 250 14.58 5.43 -1.02
C HIS A 250 15.07 6.89 -1.14
N VAL A 251 15.29 7.35 -2.37
CA VAL A 251 15.78 8.73 -2.64
C VAL A 251 14.78 9.83 -2.29
N SER A 252 13.48 9.51 -2.33
CA SER A 252 12.40 10.42 -1.95
C SER A 252 12.16 10.41 -0.44
N VAL A 253 12.28 11.57 0.19
CA VAL A 253 12.05 11.76 1.64
C VAL A 253 10.62 11.41 2.05
N ASP A 254 9.63 11.63 1.19
CA ASP A 254 8.22 11.28 1.47
C ASP A 254 8.06 9.75 1.58
N VAL A 255 8.67 9.00 0.66
CA VAL A 255 8.65 7.53 0.66
C VAL A 255 9.36 6.99 1.92
N VAL A 256 10.51 7.57 2.26
CA VAL A 256 11.25 7.21 3.48
C VAL A 256 10.38 7.43 4.72
N ARG A 257 9.72 8.58 4.83
CA ARG A 257 8.80 8.90 5.93
C ARG A 257 7.63 7.94 6.02
N ASN A 258 6.95 7.65 4.90
CA ASN A 258 5.84 6.70 4.87
C ASN A 258 6.30 5.30 5.31
N SER A 259 7.47 4.87 4.86
CA SER A 259 8.05 3.56 5.21
C SER A 259 8.37 3.47 6.70
N PHE A 260 8.97 4.51 7.27
CA PHE A 260 9.20 4.59 8.72
C PHE A 260 7.89 4.65 9.50
N GLN A 261 6.88 5.40 9.05
CA GLN A 261 5.58 5.45 9.71
C GLN A 261 4.91 4.07 9.72
N ALA A 262 4.86 3.38 8.57
CA ALA A 262 4.31 2.02 8.49
C ALA A 262 5.06 1.06 9.43
N LEU A 263 6.39 1.10 9.46
CA LEU A 263 7.19 0.25 10.34
C LEU A 263 6.98 0.58 11.83
N SER A 264 6.92 1.87 12.17
CA SER A 264 6.62 2.35 13.51
C SER A 264 5.26 1.87 14.00
N GLU A 265 4.23 1.93 13.14
CA GLU A 265 2.89 1.46 13.48
C GLU A 265 2.83 -0.08 13.64
N LEU A 266 3.50 -0.84 12.78
CA LEU A 266 3.61 -2.30 12.94
C LEU A 266 4.31 -2.69 14.25
N ALA A 267 5.44 -2.05 14.56
CA ALA A 267 6.18 -2.30 15.79
C ALA A 267 5.36 -1.88 17.02
N SER A 268 4.71 -0.72 16.97
CA SER A 268 3.85 -0.23 18.05
C SER A 268 2.62 -1.12 18.27
N TYR A 269 2.03 -1.63 17.19
CA TYR A 269 0.91 -2.57 17.25
C TYR A 269 1.32 -3.87 17.95
N HIS A 270 2.45 -4.48 17.56
CA HIS A 270 2.93 -5.69 18.20
C HIS A 270 3.33 -5.46 19.66
N TRP A 271 3.99 -4.33 19.96
CA TRP A 271 4.32 -3.97 21.32
C TRP A 271 3.08 -3.82 22.22
N LYS A 272 2.02 -3.16 21.73
CA LYS A 272 0.73 -3.08 22.43
C LYS A 272 0.11 -4.47 22.62
N ALA A 273 0.22 -5.35 21.63
CA ALA A 273 -0.27 -6.72 21.74
C ALA A 273 0.44 -7.51 22.86
N LEU A 274 1.77 -7.38 22.97
CA LEU A 274 2.55 -8.00 24.05
C LEU A 274 2.10 -7.51 25.44
N GLN A 275 1.87 -6.21 25.58
CA GLN A 275 1.39 -5.60 26.83
C GLN A 275 -0.04 -6.07 27.20
N ASN A 276 -0.87 -6.32 26.21
CA ASN A 276 -2.24 -6.80 26.38
C ASN A 276 -2.35 -8.34 26.39
N HIS A 277 -1.22 -9.06 26.36
CA HIS A 277 -1.15 -10.53 26.28
C HIS A 277 -1.92 -11.12 25.08
N THR A 278 -1.92 -10.44 23.94
CA THR A 278 -2.46 -10.93 22.67
C THR A 278 -1.32 -11.31 21.71
N ALA A 279 -1.64 -12.08 20.67
CA ALA A 279 -0.63 -12.64 19.76
C ALA A 279 0.09 -11.59 18.91
N GLY A 280 -0.59 -10.52 18.47
CA GLY A 280 0.00 -9.51 17.58
C GLY A 280 0.72 -10.12 16.37
N LEU A 281 2.02 -9.81 16.20
CA LEU A 281 2.87 -10.33 15.12
C LEU A 281 3.63 -11.63 15.48
N GLU A 282 3.30 -12.31 16.58
CA GLU A 282 4.02 -13.51 17.05
C GLU A 282 4.09 -14.64 16.01
N ASN A 283 3.00 -14.88 15.26
CA ASN A 283 2.98 -15.92 14.22
C ASN A 283 4.04 -15.67 13.13
N HIS A 284 4.25 -14.40 12.75
CA HIS A 284 5.26 -14.00 11.79
C HIS A 284 6.67 -14.07 12.40
N ARG A 285 6.81 -13.64 13.65
CA ARG A 285 8.07 -13.68 14.38
C ARG A 285 8.60 -15.10 14.61
N GLN A 286 7.72 -16.08 14.80
CA GLN A 286 8.12 -17.49 14.91
C GLN A 286 8.75 -18.02 13.61
N GLN A 287 8.26 -17.57 12.46
CA GLN A 287 8.79 -17.97 11.15
C GLN A 287 9.99 -17.13 10.72
N ASN A 288 10.07 -15.88 11.18
CA ASN A 288 11.19 -14.97 10.95
C ASN A 288 11.60 -14.26 12.26
N PRO A 289 12.40 -14.91 13.14
CA PRO A 289 12.81 -14.35 14.43
C PRO A 289 13.68 -13.09 14.33
N ASP A 290 14.24 -12.82 13.16
CA ASP A 290 15.11 -11.67 12.91
C ASP A 290 14.36 -10.46 12.35
N MET A 291 13.04 -10.55 12.13
CA MET A 291 12.30 -9.52 11.38
C MET A 291 12.46 -8.09 11.95
N PHE A 292 12.40 -7.90 13.27
CA PHE A 292 12.56 -6.59 13.90
C PHE A 292 14.03 -6.19 14.06
N MET A 293 14.90 -7.16 14.39
CA MET A 293 16.34 -6.93 14.49
C MET A 293 16.96 -6.52 13.16
N ALA A 294 16.48 -7.04 12.04
CA ALA A 294 16.93 -6.63 10.70
C ALA A 294 16.75 -5.12 10.48
N PHE A 295 15.59 -4.57 10.88
CA PHE A 295 15.36 -3.12 10.80
C PHE A 295 16.25 -2.33 11.75
N LEU A 296 16.42 -2.77 13.01
CA LEU A 296 17.34 -2.12 13.94
C LEU A 296 18.75 -2.03 13.36
N ARG A 297 19.28 -3.16 12.86
CA ARG A 297 20.59 -3.24 12.21
C ARG A 297 20.74 -2.25 11.06
N VAL A 298 19.73 -2.19 10.19
CA VAL A 298 19.73 -1.31 9.02
C VAL A 298 19.65 0.16 9.41
N ILE A 299 18.73 0.53 10.31
CA ILE A 299 18.49 1.93 10.69
C ILE A 299 19.69 2.50 11.45
N PHE A 300 20.29 1.75 12.38
CA PHE A 300 21.50 2.22 13.09
C PHE A 300 22.68 2.40 12.14
N ARG A 301 22.94 1.44 11.24
CA ARG A 301 24.04 1.58 10.27
C ARG A 301 23.81 2.76 9.33
N MET A 302 22.57 2.94 8.85
CA MET A 302 22.19 4.08 8.04
C MET A 302 22.42 5.40 8.78
N ALA A 303 21.99 5.51 10.04
CA ALA A 303 22.15 6.73 10.82
C ALA A 303 23.61 7.06 11.16
N LEU A 304 24.46 6.05 11.36
CA LEU A 304 25.83 6.22 11.84
C LEU A 304 26.89 6.28 10.73
N PHE A 305 26.72 5.54 9.64
CA PHE A 305 27.77 5.31 8.64
C PHE A 305 27.47 5.90 7.27
N GLU A 306 26.21 6.17 6.95
CA GLU A 306 25.81 6.62 5.61
C GLU A 306 25.60 8.14 5.55
N ASP A 307 25.44 8.68 4.34
CA ASP A 307 25.04 10.06 4.06
C ASP A 307 23.56 10.27 4.44
N PHE A 308 23.32 10.31 5.75
CA PHE A 308 22.01 10.32 6.34
C PHE A 308 21.45 11.73 6.49
N ASN A 309 20.26 11.96 5.92
CA ASN A 309 19.53 13.22 6.02
C ASN A 309 19.02 13.42 7.47
N PRO A 310 19.47 14.46 8.20
CA PRO A 310 19.01 14.69 9.58
C PRO A 310 17.49 14.87 9.73
N THR A 311 16.80 15.22 8.64
CA THR A 311 15.35 15.45 8.59
C THR A 311 14.53 14.17 8.80
N ILE A 312 15.12 12.98 8.57
CA ILE A 312 14.47 11.68 8.79
C ILE A 312 14.74 11.12 10.20
N LEU A 313 15.57 11.76 11.02
CA LEU A 313 15.94 11.27 12.35
C LEU A 313 14.75 11.19 13.32
N ASP A 314 13.77 12.08 13.16
CA ASP A 314 12.51 12.01 13.89
C ASP A 314 11.72 10.72 13.58
N ALA A 315 11.63 10.37 12.29
CA ALA A 315 10.96 9.15 11.85
C ALA A 315 11.72 7.88 12.31
N CYS A 316 13.05 7.95 12.32
CA CYS A 316 13.90 6.91 12.90
C CYS A 316 13.61 6.74 14.40
N ALA A 317 13.50 7.84 15.15
CA ALA A 317 13.21 7.79 16.58
C ALA A 317 11.86 7.11 16.88
N GLY A 318 10.82 7.47 16.13
CA GLY A 318 9.49 6.87 16.26
C GLY A 318 9.50 5.35 16.02
N THR A 319 10.38 4.89 15.13
CA THR A 319 10.49 3.48 14.74
C THR A 319 11.43 2.67 15.62
N LEU A 320 12.63 3.19 15.90
CA LEU A 320 13.64 2.52 16.72
C LEU A 320 13.12 2.25 18.14
N TYR A 321 12.35 3.18 18.70
CA TYR A 321 11.86 3.04 20.07
C TYR A 321 11.02 1.78 20.31
N PRO A 322 9.89 1.55 19.62
CA PRO A 322 9.11 0.32 19.79
C PRO A 322 9.92 -0.93 19.40
N LEU A 323 10.80 -0.87 18.40
CA LEU A 323 11.67 -2.00 18.04
C LEU A 323 12.63 -2.38 19.18
N ILE A 324 13.25 -1.41 19.84
CA ILE A 324 14.11 -1.65 21.00
C ILE A 324 13.31 -2.23 22.17
N LEU A 325 12.07 -1.75 22.39
CA LEU A 325 11.21 -2.30 23.43
C LEU A 325 10.85 -3.78 23.17
N ILE A 326 10.67 -4.18 21.91
CA ILE A 326 10.43 -5.56 21.51
C ILE A 326 11.70 -6.42 21.68
N GLU A 327 12.85 -5.93 21.23
CA GLU A 327 14.11 -6.69 21.12
C GLU A 327 15.10 -6.43 22.27
N GLN A 328 14.62 -6.12 23.48
CA GLN A 328 15.46 -5.72 24.62
C GLN A 328 16.59 -6.69 24.93
N ALA A 329 16.30 -8.00 24.89
CA ALA A 329 17.28 -9.05 25.17
C ALA A 329 18.42 -9.11 24.14
N ARG A 330 18.22 -8.54 22.95
CA ARG A 330 19.14 -8.61 21.81
C ARG A 330 19.74 -7.25 21.44
N TYR A 331 19.31 -6.18 22.10
CA TYR A 331 19.83 -4.83 21.87
C TYR A 331 21.33 -4.72 22.17
N THR A 332 21.82 -5.36 23.24
CA THR A 332 23.26 -5.36 23.55
C THR A 332 24.08 -6.07 22.47
N THR A 333 23.56 -7.17 21.92
CA THR A 333 24.19 -7.87 20.80
C THR A 333 24.32 -6.98 19.56
N LEU A 334 23.32 -6.12 19.27
CA LEU A 334 23.43 -5.14 18.19
C LEU A 334 24.55 -4.13 18.41
N ALA A 335 24.69 -3.61 19.64
CA ALA A 335 25.76 -2.70 19.98
C ALA A 335 27.14 -3.38 19.79
N GLU A 336 27.27 -4.63 20.24
CA GLU A 336 28.49 -5.44 20.06
C GLU A 336 28.81 -5.69 18.58
N GLU A 337 27.82 -6.04 17.76
CA GLU A 337 27.97 -6.21 16.31
C GLU A 337 28.55 -4.94 15.65
N ILE A 338 27.96 -3.78 15.96
CA ILE A 338 28.40 -2.49 15.41
C ILE A 338 29.80 -2.14 15.93
N MET A 339 30.12 -2.45 17.19
CA MET A 339 31.47 -2.25 17.73
C MET A 339 32.52 -3.13 17.04
N GLN A 340 32.18 -4.38 16.72
CA GLN A 340 33.08 -5.30 16.00
C GLN A 340 33.38 -4.83 14.57
N GLU A 341 32.39 -4.28 13.88
CA GLU A 341 32.57 -3.63 12.57
C GLU A 341 33.57 -2.47 12.62
N GLN A 342 33.72 -1.85 13.80
CA GLN A 342 34.63 -0.74 14.08
C GLN A 342 35.90 -1.18 14.84
N SER A 343 36.29 -2.46 14.72
CA SER A 343 37.44 -3.03 15.45
C SER A 343 38.80 -2.38 15.14
N SER A 344 38.91 -1.61 14.05
CA SER A 344 40.10 -0.81 13.72
C SER A 344 40.26 0.46 14.56
N LEU A 345 39.24 0.87 15.31
CA LEU A 345 39.29 2.05 16.18
C LEU A 345 40.05 1.73 17.48
N ASP A 346 40.60 2.78 18.09
CA ASP A 346 41.31 2.69 19.37
C ASP A 346 40.36 2.34 20.53
N ALA A 347 40.93 1.78 21.59
CA ALA A 347 40.16 1.29 22.74
C ALA A 347 39.32 2.39 23.42
N ALA A 348 39.78 3.65 23.41
CA ALA A 348 39.02 4.75 24.00
C ALA A 348 37.76 5.06 23.17
N THR A 349 37.87 5.05 21.83
CA THR A 349 36.72 5.25 20.93
C THR A 349 35.74 4.08 21.00
N GLN A 350 36.21 2.84 21.11
CA GLN A 350 35.32 1.68 21.33
C GLN A 350 34.56 1.80 22.67
N GLN A 351 35.23 2.23 23.74
CA GLN A 351 34.59 2.45 25.04
C GLN A 351 33.55 3.58 24.97
N ARG A 352 33.84 4.67 24.25
CA ARG A 352 32.89 5.78 24.02
C ARG A 352 31.66 5.30 23.25
N LEU A 353 31.84 4.52 22.18
CA LEU A 353 30.74 3.94 21.41
C LEU A 353 29.85 3.04 22.29
N SER A 354 30.46 2.18 23.10
CA SER A 354 29.74 1.33 24.05
C SER A 354 28.92 2.14 25.05
N ALA A 355 29.52 3.18 25.64
CA ALA A 355 28.84 4.07 26.57
C ALA A 355 27.64 4.78 25.93
N ALA A 356 27.78 5.25 24.69
CA ALA A 356 26.71 5.93 23.97
C ALA A 356 25.49 5.01 23.72
N PHE A 357 25.70 3.73 23.38
CA PHE A 357 24.61 2.76 23.23
C PHE A 357 23.87 2.48 24.55
N VAL A 358 24.59 2.48 25.68
CA VAL A 358 23.99 2.33 27.02
C VAL A 358 23.21 3.59 27.39
N GLU A 359 23.79 4.78 27.17
CA GLU A 359 23.16 6.05 27.50
C GLU A 359 21.85 6.26 26.74
N LEU A 360 21.78 5.84 25.46
CA LEU A 360 20.61 5.94 24.60
C LEU A 360 19.32 5.44 25.27
N ILE A 361 19.40 4.32 26.01
CA ILE A 361 18.26 3.67 26.68
C ILE A 361 18.31 3.74 28.21
N SER A 362 19.28 4.46 28.79
CA SER A 362 19.53 4.52 30.24
C SER A 362 18.34 5.01 31.09
N PHE A 363 17.43 5.77 30.49
CA PHE A 363 16.24 6.29 31.13
C PHE A 363 15.11 5.24 31.28
N LEU A 364 15.22 4.09 30.60
CA LEU A 364 14.25 2.99 30.67
C LEU A 364 14.64 2.02 31.78
N SER A 365 13.73 1.78 32.73
CA SER A 365 13.87 0.69 33.69
C SER A 365 13.02 -0.53 33.30
N PRO A 366 13.38 -1.75 33.76
CA PRO A 366 12.53 -2.93 33.61
C PRO A 366 11.12 -2.72 34.21
N GLY A 367 11.01 -1.92 35.28
CA GLY A 367 9.74 -1.56 35.89
C GLY A 367 8.86 -0.71 34.97
N ASP A 368 9.45 0.21 34.20
CA ASP A 368 8.71 1.05 33.26
C ASP A 368 8.10 0.25 32.11
N ILE A 369 8.82 -0.80 31.69
CA ILE A 369 8.36 -1.73 30.66
C ILE A 369 7.22 -2.59 31.20
N ALA A 370 7.37 -3.15 32.39
CA ALA A 370 6.38 -4.06 32.99
C ALA A 370 5.07 -3.35 33.37
N THR A 371 5.14 -2.07 33.73
CA THR A 371 3.97 -1.26 34.10
C THR A 371 3.34 -0.51 32.93
N GLY A 372 3.93 -0.62 31.73
CA GLY A 372 3.47 0.06 30.52
C GLY A 372 3.80 1.55 30.44
N THR A 373 4.51 2.14 31.41
CA THR A 373 4.93 3.56 31.37
C THR A 373 5.89 3.85 30.22
N ALA A 374 6.58 2.84 29.71
CA ALA A 374 7.38 2.90 28.48
C ALA A 374 6.57 3.39 27.26
N ASN A 375 5.24 3.22 27.25
CA ASN A 375 4.37 3.71 26.16
C ASN A 375 3.94 5.17 26.29
N THR A 376 4.40 5.89 27.30
CA THR A 376 4.01 7.29 27.47
C THR A 376 4.67 8.20 26.43
N ARG A 377 3.98 9.29 26.07
CA ARG A 377 4.54 10.34 25.21
C ARG A 377 5.85 10.90 25.78
N LYS A 378 5.96 10.99 27.11
CA LYS A 378 7.17 11.45 27.81
C LYS A 378 8.38 10.57 27.47
N MET A 379 8.25 9.26 27.56
CA MET A 379 9.34 8.32 27.28
C MET A 379 9.74 8.34 25.79
N ARG A 380 8.77 8.42 24.87
CA ARG A 380 9.05 8.59 23.43
C ARG A 380 9.84 9.87 23.14
N VAL A 381 9.45 10.99 23.75
CA VAL A 381 10.15 12.28 23.58
C VAL A 381 11.57 12.21 24.16
N GLN A 382 11.74 11.56 25.32
CA GLN A 382 13.06 11.38 25.92
C GLN A 382 13.97 10.53 25.03
N PHE A 383 13.49 9.39 24.51
CA PHE A 383 14.23 8.56 23.57
C PHE A 383 14.67 9.36 22.34
N LYS A 384 13.75 10.13 21.76
CA LYS A 384 14.06 11.00 20.63
C LYS A 384 15.20 11.96 20.96
N THR A 385 15.13 12.69 22.08
CA THR A 385 16.21 13.59 22.50
C THR A 385 17.55 12.85 22.64
N ASN A 386 17.55 11.68 23.28
CA ASN A 386 18.76 10.86 23.43
C ASN A 386 19.31 10.38 22.08
N LEU A 387 18.45 10.02 21.12
CA LEU A 387 18.87 9.59 19.80
C LEU A 387 19.55 10.72 19.02
N TYR A 388 19.05 11.96 19.12
CA TYR A 388 19.69 13.11 18.49
C TYR A 388 21.10 13.35 19.07
N ALA A 389 21.24 13.28 20.39
CA ALA A 389 22.54 13.39 21.05
C ALA A 389 23.48 12.25 20.65
N PHE A 390 22.98 11.01 20.68
CA PHE A 390 23.70 9.80 20.29
C PHE A 390 24.25 9.90 18.86
N VAL A 391 23.41 10.23 17.87
CA VAL A 391 23.85 10.33 16.47
C VAL A 391 24.86 11.47 16.29
N ALA A 392 24.64 12.62 16.93
CA ALA A 392 25.57 13.75 16.84
C ALA A 392 26.94 13.41 17.44
N GLU A 393 26.97 12.77 18.61
CA GLU A 393 28.23 12.38 19.26
C GLU A 393 28.94 11.29 18.46
N VAL A 394 28.25 10.20 18.14
CA VAL A 394 28.84 9.01 17.53
C VAL A 394 29.36 9.32 16.13
N ARG A 395 28.60 10.04 15.30
CA ARG A 395 29.10 10.48 13.98
C ARG A 395 30.30 11.42 14.11
N GLY A 396 30.33 12.23 15.16
CA GLY A 396 31.40 13.20 15.43
C GLY A 396 32.78 12.57 15.63
N PHE A 397 32.87 11.29 15.99
CA PHE A 397 34.16 10.58 16.05
C PHE A 397 34.28 9.40 15.08
N LEU A 398 33.17 8.90 14.51
CA LEU A 398 33.21 7.84 13.49
C LEU A 398 33.40 8.36 12.06
N GLN A 399 32.91 9.56 11.74
CA GLN A 399 32.97 10.13 10.38
C GLN A 399 34.06 11.21 10.22
N VAL A 400 34.72 11.61 11.30
CA VAL A 400 35.86 12.53 11.24
C VAL A 400 37.09 11.72 10.84
N LYS A 401 37.52 11.88 9.58
CA LYS A 401 38.78 11.36 9.05
C LYS A 401 39.96 12.25 9.41
#